data_AF-A0A370AKM8-F1
#
_entry.id   AF-A0A370AKM8-F1
#
_cell.length_a   1.000
_cell.length_b   1.000
_cell.length_c   1.000
_cell.angle_alpha   90.00
_cell.angle_beta   90.00
_cell.angle_gamma   90.00
#
_symmetry.space_group_name_H-M   'P 1'
#
loop_
_entity.id
_entity.type
_entity.pdbx_description
1 polymer ?
#
loop_
_entity_poly.entity_id
_entity_poly.type
_entity_poly.pdbx_seq_one_letter_code
_entity_poly.pdbx_strand_id
1 'polypeptide(L)'
;MRIGLLTDGGYPYATGESRLWCDRLVRGLAPHEFDIYALSRSAQQEAHGWIQLPPLVGRVRTAPLWVPADDGRCHGRRDRRRFAAHFAELAAAVCSARGDDPASEEARGAAGAGAGSARSAGSAGDRFAAGLYGLADLARERGGLYAALRSETAVRLLESACRAPGARRSVQPATVPDFLAFADQLERALRPLSLDWYGDDALAAVDLCHAASGGSAALPGLLAKRFFGVPLLVTEYGVRLRAHYLATSAPGALGDGT
;
A
#
# COMPACT_ATOMS: atom_id res chain seq x y z
N MET A 1 -2.07 -1.78 -26.98
CA MET A 1 -1.89 -1.06 -25.70
C MET A 1 -0.92 -1.84 -24.85
N ARG A 2 -0.07 -1.14 -24.11
CA ARG A 2 0.87 -1.69 -23.12
C ARG A 2 0.26 -1.59 -21.74
N ILE A 3 0.10 -2.72 -21.05
CA ILE A 3 -0.55 -2.84 -19.75
C ILE A 3 0.51 -3.14 -18.68
N GLY A 4 0.60 -2.28 -17.66
CA GLY A 4 1.38 -2.56 -16.45
C GLY A 4 0.57 -3.43 -15.49
N LEU A 5 0.81 -4.75 -15.45
CA LEU A 5 0.14 -5.66 -14.54
C LEU A 5 0.85 -5.65 -13.18
N LEU A 6 0.16 -5.13 -12.16
CA LEU A 6 0.65 -5.00 -10.79
C LEU A 6 0.13 -6.16 -9.93
N THR A 7 1.05 -6.91 -9.33
CA THR A 7 0.71 -8.10 -8.55
C THR A 7 1.39 -8.09 -7.19
N ASP A 8 0.83 -8.84 -6.25
CA ASP A 8 1.34 -8.97 -4.89
C ASP A 8 1.22 -10.43 -4.44
N GLY A 9 2.36 -11.08 -4.30
CA GLY A 9 2.51 -12.49 -3.96
C GLY A 9 1.89 -13.46 -4.98
N GLY A 10 1.66 -13.01 -6.21
CA GLY A 10 1.00 -13.77 -7.27
C GLY A 10 1.87 -13.96 -8.51
N TYR A 11 1.28 -13.75 -9.68
CA TYR A 11 2.00 -13.79 -10.96
C TYR A 11 3.17 -12.79 -10.98
N PRO A 12 4.38 -13.13 -11.48
CA PRO A 12 4.72 -14.32 -12.24
C PRO A 12 5.25 -15.49 -11.40
N TYR A 13 5.27 -15.37 -10.07
CA TYR A 13 5.79 -16.42 -9.19
C TYR A 13 4.98 -17.71 -9.33
N ALA A 14 5.68 -18.84 -9.26
CA ALA A 14 5.08 -20.17 -9.39
C ALA A 14 4.04 -20.47 -8.30
N THR A 15 4.20 -19.84 -7.14
CA THR A 15 3.31 -19.92 -5.99
C THR A 15 2.55 -18.59 -5.83
N GLY A 16 1.23 -18.66 -5.63
CA GLY A 16 0.39 -17.47 -5.42
C GLY A 16 -1.05 -17.63 -5.90
N GLU A 17 -2.01 -17.12 -5.13
CA GLU A 17 -3.44 -17.33 -5.36
C GLU A 17 -3.96 -16.70 -6.66
N SER A 18 -3.42 -15.55 -7.07
CA SER A 18 -3.82 -14.87 -8.31
C SER A 18 -3.07 -15.35 -9.56
N ARG A 19 -2.12 -16.30 -9.43
CA ARG A 19 -1.24 -16.72 -10.52
C ARG A 19 -2.00 -17.21 -11.75
N LEU A 20 -2.89 -18.19 -11.56
CA LEU A 20 -3.62 -18.84 -12.66
C LEU A 20 -4.56 -17.86 -13.37
N TRP A 21 -5.18 -16.97 -12.61
CA TRP A 21 -6.06 -15.95 -13.17
C TRP A 21 -5.27 -14.93 -14.00
N CYS A 22 -4.16 -14.41 -13.46
CA CYS A 22 -3.29 -13.48 -14.21
C CYS A 22 -2.71 -14.14 -15.48
N ASP A 23 -2.26 -15.39 -15.42
CA ASP A 23 -1.73 -16.11 -16.59
C ASP A 23 -2.81 -16.27 -17.67
N ARG A 24 -4.05 -16.62 -17.29
CA ARG A 24 -5.19 -16.68 -18.22
C ARG A 24 -5.52 -15.31 -18.81
N LEU A 25 -5.47 -14.24 -18.00
CA LEU A 25 -5.72 -12.87 -18.45
C LEU A 25 -4.70 -12.45 -19.52
N VAL A 26 -3.40 -12.62 -19.23
CA VAL A 26 -2.31 -12.26 -20.15
C VAL A 26 -2.42 -13.05 -21.47
N ARG A 27 -2.74 -14.35 -21.40
CA ARG A 27 -2.92 -15.18 -22.61
C ARG A 27 -4.21 -14.86 -23.38
N GLY A 28 -5.27 -14.51 -22.67
CA GLY A 28 -6.59 -14.22 -23.25
C GLY A 28 -6.67 -12.84 -23.92
N LEU A 29 -5.81 -11.91 -23.52
CA LEU A 29 -5.71 -10.56 -24.09
C LEU A 29 -4.53 -10.44 -25.06
N ALA A 30 -4.43 -11.39 -25.99
CA ALA A 30 -3.33 -11.50 -26.95
C ALA A 30 -3.02 -10.23 -27.78
N PRO A 31 -3.97 -9.33 -28.09
CA PRO A 31 -3.68 -8.08 -28.78
C PRO A 31 -2.96 -7.02 -27.93
N HIS A 32 -2.63 -7.29 -26.66
CA HIS A 32 -2.03 -6.35 -25.73
C HIS A 32 -0.69 -6.85 -25.19
N GLU A 33 0.23 -5.91 -24.98
CA GLU A 33 1.53 -6.18 -24.39
C GLU A 33 1.47 -5.98 -22.88
N PHE A 34 2.22 -6.80 -22.14
CA PHE A 34 2.24 -6.77 -20.68
C PHE A 34 3.63 -6.50 -20.12
N ASP A 35 3.70 -5.53 -19.21
CA ASP A 35 4.81 -5.34 -18.30
C ASP A 35 4.39 -5.78 -16.91
N ILE A 36 5.11 -6.70 -16.30
CA ILE A 36 4.75 -7.26 -15.00
C ILE A 36 5.54 -6.56 -13.90
N TYR A 37 4.83 -6.07 -12.90
CA TYR A 37 5.39 -5.45 -11.71
C TYR A 37 4.92 -6.22 -10.48
N ALA A 38 5.80 -7.08 -9.97
CA ALA A 38 5.41 -8.05 -8.94
C ALA A 38 6.07 -7.77 -7.59
N LEU A 39 5.23 -7.59 -6.57
CA LEU A 39 5.65 -7.52 -5.19
C LEU A 39 5.74 -8.93 -4.63
N SER A 40 6.91 -9.34 -4.13
CA SER A 40 7.09 -10.66 -3.51
C SER A 40 6.82 -10.59 -2.01
N ARG A 41 6.30 -11.69 -1.45
CA ARG A 41 5.93 -11.75 -0.01
C ARG A 41 6.86 -12.59 0.84
N SER A 42 7.72 -13.42 0.26
CA SER A 42 8.66 -14.26 1.00
C SER A 42 9.84 -14.73 0.16
N ALA A 43 10.93 -15.08 0.85
CA ALA A 43 12.11 -15.71 0.24
C ALA A 43 11.75 -17.03 -0.46
N GLN A 44 10.86 -17.82 0.18
CA GLN A 44 10.40 -19.09 -0.35
C GLN A 44 9.73 -18.89 -1.71
N GLN A 45 8.88 -17.88 -1.86
CA GLN A 45 8.21 -17.59 -3.13
C GLN A 45 9.21 -17.28 -4.25
N GLU A 46 10.24 -16.48 -3.97
CA GLU A 46 11.30 -16.17 -4.94
C GLU A 46 12.12 -17.41 -5.30
N ALA A 47 12.44 -18.25 -4.32
CA ALA A 47 13.20 -19.49 -4.54
C ALA A 47 12.47 -20.51 -5.42
N HIS A 48 11.14 -20.52 -5.43
CA HIS A 48 10.34 -21.36 -6.34
C HIS A 48 10.31 -20.83 -7.78
N GLY A 49 10.86 -19.63 -8.02
CA GLY A 49 11.03 -19.05 -9.34
C GLY A 49 9.73 -18.61 -10.00
N TRP A 50 9.84 -18.30 -11.28
CA TRP A 50 8.74 -17.87 -12.13
C TRP A 50 8.27 -19.01 -13.02
N ILE A 51 7.05 -18.86 -13.52
CA ILE A 51 6.56 -19.73 -14.59
C ILE A 51 7.14 -19.32 -15.94
N GLN A 52 7.01 -20.20 -16.93
CA GLN A 52 7.26 -19.82 -18.31
C GLN A 52 6.26 -18.74 -18.77
N LEU A 53 6.79 -17.55 -19.05
CA LEU A 53 5.99 -16.39 -19.43
C LEU A 53 5.54 -16.48 -20.89
N PRO A 54 4.31 -16.06 -21.21
CA PRO A 54 3.88 -15.87 -22.58
C PRO A 54 4.76 -14.82 -23.30
N PRO A 55 4.91 -14.89 -24.63
CA PRO A 55 5.69 -13.91 -25.41
C PRO A 55 5.12 -12.49 -25.35
N LEU A 56 3.88 -12.35 -24.88
CA LEU A 56 3.19 -11.08 -24.64
C LEU A 56 3.79 -10.27 -23.49
N VAL A 57 4.58 -10.91 -22.63
CA VAL A 57 5.25 -10.26 -21.52
C VAL A 57 6.60 -9.72 -21.98
N GLY A 58 6.68 -8.40 -22.17
CA GLY A 58 7.89 -7.72 -22.62
C GLY A 58 8.91 -7.48 -21.51
N ARG A 59 8.43 -7.32 -20.26
CA ARG A 59 9.28 -6.99 -19.10
C ARG A 59 8.70 -7.52 -17.80
N VAL A 60 9.59 -7.89 -16.88
CA VAL A 60 9.24 -8.20 -15.49
C VAL A 60 10.14 -7.39 -14.56
N ARG A 61 9.54 -6.65 -13.63
CA ARG A 61 10.22 -5.99 -12.51
C ARG A 61 9.65 -6.55 -11.21
N THR A 62 10.53 -6.91 -10.28
CA THR A 62 10.13 -7.48 -8.99
C THR A 62 10.68 -6.67 -7.84
N ALA A 63 9.94 -6.58 -6.74
CA ALA A 63 10.42 -5.95 -5.52
C ALA A 63 10.01 -6.78 -4.29
N PRO A 64 10.96 -7.17 -3.41
CA PRO A 64 10.64 -7.89 -2.20
C PRO A 64 10.01 -6.96 -1.16
N LEU A 65 8.86 -7.36 -0.61
CA LEU A 65 8.24 -6.71 0.55
C LEU A 65 8.68 -7.32 1.90
N TRP A 66 9.40 -8.44 1.87
CA TRP A 66 9.76 -9.22 3.06
C TRP A 66 11.16 -8.90 3.61
N VAL A 67 12.09 -8.45 2.76
CA VAL A 67 13.44 -8.01 3.16
C VAL A 67 13.41 -6.54 3.55
N PRO A 68 14.00 -6.09 4.66
CA PRO A 68 14.09 -4.66 4.94
C PRO A 68 14.81 -3.91 3.80
N ALA A 69 14.19 -2.86 3.28
CA ALA A 69 14.79 -2.05 2.23
C ALA A 69 15.64 -0.94 2.86
N ASP A 70 16.84 -1.26 3.36
CA ASP A 70 17.77 -0.19 3.74
C ASP A 70 18.23 0.55 2.47
N ASP A 71 17.59 1.69 2.22
CA ASP A 71 17.90 2.56 1.10
C ASP A 71 19.18 3.39 1.35
N GLY A 72 19.77 3.31 2.54
CA GLY A 72 20.92 4.11 2.97
C GLY A 72 20.61 5.61 3.05
N ARG A 73 19.35 6.02 2.92
CA ARG A 73 18.95 7.43 2.82
C ARG A 73 18.47 7.93 4.17
N CYS A 74 19.03 9.07 4.56
CA CYS A 74 18.60 9.80 5.74
C CYS A 74 18.03 11.15 5.32
N HIS A 75 16.81 11.45 5.77
CA HIS A 75 16.23 12.77 5.56
C HIS A 75 16.94 13.84 6.40
N GLY A 76 17.19 14.99 5.79
CA GLY A 76 17.59 16.22 6.50
C GLY A 76 16.45 16.80 7.33
N ARG A 77 16.71 17.85 8.12
CA ARG A 77 15.73 18.44 9.05
C ARG A 77 14.41 18.85 8.40
N ARG A 78 14.47 19.45 7.20
CA ARG A 78 13.28 19.90 6.45
C ARG A 78 12.45 18.70 5.99
N ASP A 79 13.10 17.68 5.44
CA ASP A 79 12.44 16.50 4.90
C ASP A 79 11.86 15.63 6.04
N ARG A 80 12.51 15.56 7.21
CA ARG A 80 11.93 14.94 8.42
C ARG A 80 10.65 15.63 8.87
N ARG A 81 10.55 16.96 8.77
CA ARG A 81 9.31 17.70 9.09
C ARG A 81 8.20 17.42 8.09
N ARG A 82 8.53 17.36 6.79
CA ARG A 82 7.56 16.97 5.74
C ARG A 82 7.06 15.56 5.96
N PHE A 83 7.98 14.62 6.19
CA PHE A 83 7.65 13.24 6.55
C PHE A 83 6.70 13.21 7.75
N ALA A 84 7.05 13.86 8.87
CA ALA A 84 6.23 13.87 10.07
C ALA A 84 4.82 14.43 9.81
N ALA A 85 4.70 15.49 9.02
CA ALA A 85 3.40 16.06 8.67
C ALA A 85 2.54 15.09 7.85
N HIS A 86 3.08 14.53 6.76
CA HIS A 86 2.34 13.60 5.91
C HIS A 86 2.03 12.28 6.62
N PHE A 87 2.97 11.78 7.42
CA PHE A 87 2.79 10.56 8.20
C PHE A 87 1.75 10.74 9.32
N ALA A 88 1.68 11.91 9.95
CA ALA A 88 0.66 12.23 10.94
C ALA A 88 -0.76 12.20 10.34
N GLU A 89 -0.95 12.78 9.15
CA GLU A 89 -2.24 12.73 8.43
C GLU A 89 -2.65 11.30 8.09
N LEU A 90 -1.69 10.49 7.60
CA LEU A 90 -1.93 9.09 7.29
C LEU A 90 -2.29 8.29 8.56
N ALA A 91 -1.50 8.43 9.63
CA ALA A 91 -1.73 7.74 10.90
C ALA A 91 -3.08 8.13 11.50
N ALA A 92 -3.42 9.42 11.54
CA ALA A 92 -4.70 9.90 12.02
C ALA A 92 -5.88 9.33 11.22
N ALA A 93 -5.76 9.25 9.90
CA ALA A 93 -6.79 8.67 9.05
C ALA A 93 -7.00 7.17 9.31
N VAL A 94 -5.91 6.40 9.46
CA VAL A 94 -5.98 4.96 9.76
C VAL A 94 -6.57 4.69 11.14
N CYS A 95 -6.18 5.49 12.14
CA CYS A 95 -6.64 5.33 13.52
C CYS A 95 -8.06 5.86 13.75
N SER A 96 -8.57 6.72 12.87
CA SER A 96 -9.91 7.29 13.00
C SER A 96 -11.01 6.23 12.92
N ALA A 97 -12.04 6.36 13.76
CA ALA A 97 -13.29 5.69 13.52
C ALA A 97 -13.85 6.20 12.20
N ARG A 98 -13.94 5.33 11.20
CA ARG A 98 -14.60 5.67 9.94
C ARG A 98 -16.03 6.06 10.33
N GLY A 99 -16.49 7.23 9.91
CA GLY A 99 -17.84 7.74 10.22
C GLY A 99 -18.95 6.95 9.54
N ASP A 100 -18.78 5.64 9.36
CA ASP A 100 -19.75 4.70 8.79
C ASP A 100 -20.60 4.08 9.92
N ASP A 101 -20.97 4.87 10.93
CA ASP A 101 -22.14 4.51 11.74
C ASP A 101 -23.35 4.97 10.93
N PRO A 102 -24.17 4.06 10.36
CA PRO A 102 -25.35 4.43 9.58
C PRO A 102 -26.36 5.26 10.39
N ALA A 103 -26.32 5.17 11.72
CA ALA A 103 -27.10 6.01 12.64
C ALA A 103 -26.66 7.49 12.67
N SER A 104 -25.45 7.81 12.23
CA SER A 104 -24.91 9.19 12.20
C SER A 104 -25.26 9.95 10.93
N GLU A 105 -25.64 9.26 9.86
CA GLU A 105 -26.09 9.88 8.61
C GLU A 105 -27.56 10.32 8.70
N GLU A 106 -28.42 9.52 9.36
CA GLU A 106 -29.84 9.86 9.57
C GLU A 106 -30.02 11.13 10.44
N ALA A 107 -29.13 11.33 11.42
CA ALA A 107 -29.13 12.56 12.24
C ALA A 107 -28.63 13.80 11.48
N ARG A 108 -27.82 13.64 10.43
CA ARG A 108 -27.32 14.75 9.58
C ARG A 108 -28.31 15.14 8.49
N GLY A 109 -29.20 14.24 8.07
CA GLY A 109 -30.24 14.52 7.08
C GLY A 109 -31.37 15.43 7.57
N ALA A 110 -31.56 15.56 8.89
CA ALA A 110 -32.68 16.30 9.48
C ALA A 110 -32.35 17.76 9.88
N ALA A 111 -31.08 18.19 9.86
CA ALA A 111 -30.67 19.50 10.34
C ALA A 111 -29.85 20.30 9.31
N GLY A 112 -30.56 21.09 8.49
CA GLY A 112 -30.08 22.44 8.13
C GLY A 112 -29.62 22.67 6.69
N ALA A 113 -30.57 23.09 5.84
CA ALA A 113 -30.29 24.09 4.82
C ALA A 113 -30.05 25.44 5.52
N GLY A 114 -28.80 25.93 5.52
CA GLY A 114 -28.49 27.28 6.01
C GLY A 114 -27.05 27.50 6.46
N ALA A 115 -26.34 28.32 5.68
CA ALA A 115 -25.16 29.13 6.04
C ALA A 115 -23.88 28.46 6.59
N GLY A 116 -22.87 28.38 5.70
CA GLY A 116 -21.49 28.74 6.02
C GLY A 116 -20.81 28.04 7.20
N SER A 117 -20.65 26.72 7.16
CA SER A 117 -19.74 26.03 8.07
C SER A 117 -18.32 26.06 7.52
N ALA A 118 -17.42 26.69 8.27
CA ALA A 118 -15.98 26.62 8.08
C ALA A 118 -15.53 25.22 7.67
N ARG A 119 -14.71 25.15 6.61
CA ARG A 119 -13.97 23.98 6.10
C ARG A 119 -14.00 22.80 7.08
N SER A 120 -14.98 21.91 6.91
CA SER A 120 -15.02 20.62 7.60
C SER A 120 -13.63 20.02 7.44
N ALA A 121 -12.91 19.82 8.55
CA ALA A 121 -11.62 19.16 8.53
C ALA A 121 -11.78 17.89 7.68
N GLY A 122 -11.01 17.79 6.60
CA GLY A 122 -11.27 16.84 5.50
C GLY A 122 -11.61 15.44 6.01
N SER A 123 -12.42 14.72 5.23
CA SER A 123 -12.85 13.36 5.58
C SER A 123 -11.64 12.47 5.91
N ALA A 124 -11.85 11.36 6.63
CA ALA A 124 -10.77 10.40 6.85
C ALA A 124 -10.12 9.95 5.53
N GLY A 125 -10.90 9.88 4.44
CA GLY A 125 -10.39 9.62 3.09
C GLY A 125 -9.48 10.74 2.56
N ASP A 126 -9.83 12.01 2.76
CA ASP A 126 -9.00 13.14 2.32
C ASP A 126 -7.67 13.20 3.07
N ARG A 127 -7.70 12.95 4.38
CA ARG A 127 -6.47 12.89 5.20
C ARG A 127 -5.60 11.70 4.82
N PHE A 128 -6.21 10.54 4.59
CA PHE A 128 -5.49 9.37 4.09
C PHE A 128 -4.80 9.68 2.75
N ALA A 129 -5.52 10.27 1.80
CA ALA A 129 -4.98 10.64 0.50
C ALA A 129 -3.87 11.70 0.63
N ALA A 130 -4.07 12.74 1.43
CA ALA A 130 -3.07 13.79 1.65
C ALA A 130 -1.79 13.24 2.29
N GLY A 131 -1.90 12.35 3.27
CA GLY A 131 -0.77 11.69 3.90
C GLY A 131 -0.05 10.74 2.93
N LEU A 132 -0.79 9.86 2.25
CA LEU A 132 -0.23 8.90 1.31
C LEU A 132 0.50 9.58 0.14
N TYR A 133 -0.17 10.53 -0.53
CA TYR A 133 0.44 11.23 -1.67
C TYR A 133 1.57 12.16 -1.25
N GLY A 134 1.49 12.78 -0.07
CA GLY A 134 2.60 13.57 0.46
C GLY A 134 3.85 12.74 0.78
N LEU A 135 3.67 11.52 1.30
CA LEU A 135 4.77 10.56 1.44
C LEU A 135 5.30 10.09 0.09
N ALA A 136 4.44 9.87 -0.90
CA ALA A 136 4.83 9.50 -2.25
C ALA A 136 5.65 10.60 -2.95
N ASP A 137 5.24 11.87 -2.80
CA ASP A 137 5.99 13.03 -3.30
C ASP A 137 7.37 13.11 -2.66
N LEU A 138 7.45 12.93 -1.34
CA LEU A 138 8.72 12.92 -0.62
C LEU A 138 9.64 11.76 -1.07
N ALA A 139 9.08 10.57 -1.23
CA ALA A 139 9.80 9.39 -1.71
C ALA A 139 10.33 9.60 -3.13
N ARG A 140 9.55 10.21 -4.03
CA ARG A 140 9.98 10.54 -5.39
C ARG A 140 11.08 11.60 -5.41
N GLU A 141 10.98 12.63 -4.57
CA GLU A 141 11.93 13.76 -4.54
C GLU A 141 13.28 13.45 -3.88
N ARG A 142 13.29 12.56 -2.88
CA ARG A 142 14.48 12.29 -2.05
C ARG A 142 14.94 10.86 -2.13
N GLY A 143 14.09 9.95 -2.60
CA GLY A 143 14.28 8.51 -2.48
C GLY A 143 14.05 8.06 -1.05
N GLY A 144 13.41 6.90 -0.90
CA GLY A 144 13.44 6.15 0.35
C GLY A 144 12.56 6.69 1.47
N LEU A 145 11.82 5.78 2.12
CA LEU A 145 11.03 6.05 3.33
C LEU A 145 11.42 5.14 4.49
N TYR A 146 12.30 4.16 4.26
CA TYR A 146 12.54 3.06 5.19
C TYR A 146 13.03 3.56 6.55
N ALA A 147 14.11 4.34 6.57
CA ALA A 147 14.67 4.88 7.81
C ALA A 147 13.69 5.82 8.53
N ALA A 148 12.86 6.56 7.78
CA ALA A 148 11.88 7.48 8.36
C ALA A 148 10.72 6.74 9.02
N LEU A 149 10.19 5.69 8.38
CA LEU A 149 9.10 4.86 8.89
C LEU A 149 9.50 4.04 10.13
N ARG A 150 10.79 3.69 10.26
CA ARG A 150 11.34 3.02 11.45
C ARG A 150 11.84 3.96 12.55
N SER A 151 11.65 5.28 12.40
CA SER A 151 12.14 6.25 13.36
C SER A 151 11.27 6.32 14.61
N GLU A 152 11.85 6.76 15.73
CA GLU A 152 11.11 7.08 16.96
C GLU A 152 9.99 8.11 16.69
N THR A 153 10.21 9.04 15.75
CA THR A 153 9.20 10.02 15.35
C THR A 153 7.96 9.33 14.76
N ALA A 154 8.13 8.32 13.91
CA ALA A 154 7.01 7.57 13.36
C ALA A 154 6.21 6.86 14.47
N VAL A 155 6.89 6.20 15.40
CA VAL A 155 6.24 5.51 16.53
C VAL A 155 5.46 6.49 17.41
N ARG A 156 6.05 7.64 17.77
CA ARG A 156 5.37 8.69 18.54
C ARG A 156 4.15 9.25 17.81
N LEU A 157 4.22 9.38 16.48
CA LEU A 157 3.08 9.84 15.68
C LEU A 157 1.96 8.80 15.65
N LEU A 158 2.28 7.51 15.50
CA LEU A 158 1.30 6.41 15.61
C LEU A 158 0.64 6.39 16.99
N GLU A 159 1.42 6.49 18.06
CA GLU A 159 0.91 6.58 19.41
C GLU A 159 -0.03 7.79 19.55
N SER A 160 0.39 8.97 19.12
CA SER A 160 -0.43 10.18 19.19
C SER A 160 -1.75 10.05 18.43
N ALA A 161 -1.74 9.38 17.28
CA ALA A 161 -2.94 9.14 16.48
C ALA A 161 -3.90 8.15 17.16
N CYS A 162 -3.38 7.11 17.83
CA CYS A 162 -4.19 6.17 18.60
C CYS A 162 -4.79 6.80 19.87
N ARG A 163 -4.12 7.81 20.45
CA ARG A 163 -4.60 8.57 21.62
C ARG A 163 -5.50 9.76 21.26
N ALA A 164 -5.58 10.13 19.99
CA ALA A 164 -6.33 11.29 19.55
C ALA A 164 -7.86 11.13 19.77
N PRO A 165 -8.59 12.22 20.06
CA PRO A 165 -10.04 12.21 20.05
C PRO A 165 -10.59 11.72 18.70
N GLY A 166 -11.51 10.76 18.73
CA GLY A 166 -12.08 10.14 17.52
C GLY A 166 -11.31 8.92 16.99
N ALA A 167 -10.22 8.51 17.66
CA ALA A 167 -9.57 7.24 17.38
C ALA A 167 -10.48 6.05 17.76
N ARG A 168 -10.35 4.93 17.03
CA ARG A 168 -11.12 3.71 17.30
C ARG A 168 -10.84 3.18 18.71
N ARG A 169 -11.89 2.74 19.42
CA ARG A 169 -11.73 2.15 20.76
C ARG A 169 -10.81 0.92 20.76
N SER A 170 -10.77 0.17 19.67
CA SER A 170 -9.92 -1.02 19.52
C SER A 170 -8.41 -0.71 19.51
N VAL A 171 -8.00 0.52 19.19
CA VAL A 171 -6.57 0.91 19.15
C VAL A 171 -6.11 1.60 20.43
N GLN A 172 -7.02 1.96 21.33
CA GLN A 172 -6.69 2.55 22.63
C GLN A 172 -5.84 1.65 23.55
N PRO A 173 -6.01 0.32 23.62
CA PRO A 173 -5.16 -0.51 24.47
C PRO A 173 -3.77 -0.78 23.87
N ALA A 174 -3.47 -0.28 22.66
CA ALA A 174 -2.18 -0.53 22.02
C ALA A 174 -1.00 -0.03 22.86
N THR A 175 0.05 -0.84 22.87
CA THR A 175 1.30 -0.67 23.61
C THR A 175 2.45 -0.34 22.66
N VAL A 176 3.63 -0.01 23.21
CA VAL A 176 4.84 0.27 22.40
C VAL A 176 5.20 -0.91 21.47
N PRO A 177 5.21 -2.18 21.93
CA PRO A 177 5.37 -3.32 21.03
C PRO A 177 4.37 -3.36 19.86
N ASP A 178 3.11 -3.01 20.10
CA ASP A 178 2.10 -2.97 19.04
C ASP A 178 2.39 -1.88 18.01
N PHE A 179 2.85 -0.69 18.46
CA PHE A 179 3.25 0.39 17.56
C PHE A 179 4.48 0.03 16.73
N LEU A 180 5.46 -0.69 17.31
CA LEU A 180 6.63 -1.17 16.57
C LEU A 180 6.24 -2.22 15.52
N ALA A 181 5.39 -3.19 15.90
CA ALA A 181 4.88 -4.19 14.97
C ALA A 181 4.05 -3.56 13.84
N PHE A 182 3.24 -2.57 14.16
CA PHE A 182 2.45 -1.85 13.15
C PHE A 182 3.32 -0.97 12.25
N ALA A 183 4.36 -0.31 12.79
CA ALA A 183 5.32 0.44 11.99
C ALA A 183 6.04 -0.48 10.98
N ASP A 184 6.40 -1.71 11.38
CA ASP A 184 6.98 -2.71 10.49
C ASP A 184 6.01 -3.12 9.36
N GLN A 185 4.74 -3.34 9.69
CA GLN A 185 3.71 -3.66 8.69
C GLN A 185 3.47 -2.49 7.73
N LEU A 186 3.42 -1.27 8.26
CA LEU A 186 3.20 -0.07 7.48
C LEU A 186 4.39 0.24 6.57
N GLU A 187 5.62 0.01 7.01
CA GLU A 187 6.82 0.10 6.17
C GLU A 187 6.71 -0.85 4.96
N ARG A 188 6.40 -2.12 5.19
CA ARG A 188 6.24 -3.10 4.09
C ARG A 188 5.09 -2.71 3.16
N ALA A 189 3.99 -2.19 3.70
CA ALA A 189 2.85 -1.75 2.92
C ALA A 189 3.16 -0.51 2.07
N LEU A 190 3.94 0.44 2.58
CA LEU A 190 4.27 1.70 1.91
C LEU A 190 5.55 1.63 1.06
N ARG A 191 6.31 0.54 1.13
CA ARG A 191 7.52 0.34 0.31
C ARG A 191 7.30 0.58 -1.19
N PRO A 192 6.16 0.22 -1.81
CA PRO A 192 5.89 0.52 -3.21
C PRO A 192 6.05 2.00 -3.58
N LEU A 193 5.88 2.94 -2.63
CA LEU A 193 6.04 4.36 -2.87
C LEU A 193 7.47 4.77 -3.24
N SER A 194 8.48 3.97 -2.84
CA SER A 194 9.90 4.27 -3.04
C SER A 194 10.55 3.45 -4.17
N LEU A 195 9.78 2.64 -4.90
CA LEU A 195 10.31 1.80 -5.98
C LEU A 195 10.72 2.64 -7.19
N ASP A 196 11.66 2.13 -7.97
CA ASP A 196 12.14 2.70 -9.23
C ASP A 196 11.21 2.40 -10.43
N TRP A 197 9.96 2.03 -10.15
CA TRP A 197 8.96 1.63 -11.14
C TRP A 197 8.32 2.82 -11.88
N TYR A 198 8.64 4.05 -11.50
CA TYR A 198 7.96 5.27 -11.95
C TYR A 198 8.77 6.09 -12.99
N GLY A 199 9.67 5.45 -13.72
CA GLY A 199 10.46 6.08 -14.80
C GLY A 199 9.79 6.00 -16.18
N ASP A 200 10.35 6.75 -17.14
CA ASP A 200 9.89 6.83 -18.54
C ASP A 200 10.02 5.52 -19.32
N ASP A 201 10.73 4.53 -18.77
CA ASP A 201 10.85 3.19 -19.34
C ASP A 201 10.01 2.15 -18.56
N ALA A 202 9.15 2.61 -17.64
CA ALA A 202 8.42 1.80 -16.68
C ALA A 202 6.94 2.19 -16.63
N LEU A 203 6.35 2.36 -15.43
CA LEU A 203 4.92 2.67 -15.27
C LEU A 203 4.51 4.01 -15.88
N ALA A 204 5.44 4.95 -16.13
CA ALA A 204 5.10 6.19 -16.83
C ALA A 204 4.85 5.98 -18.33
N ALA A 205 5.27 4.84 -18.90
CA ALA A 205 5.17 4.53 -20.33
C ALA A 205 4.13 3.44 -20.66
N VAL A 206 3.29 3.06 -19.71
CA VAL A 206 2.17 2.12 -19.95
C VAL A 206 0.88 2.89 -20.20
N ASP A 207 -0.01 2.32 -21.01
CA ASP A 207 -1.31 2.93 -21.33
C ASP A 207 -2.35 2.71 -20.21
N LEU A 208 -2.15 1.67 -19.40
CA LEU A 208 -3.06 1.26 -18.33
C LEU A 208 -2.28 0.53 -17.23
N CYS A 209 -2.50 0.91 -15.97
CA CYS A 209 -2.12 0.11 -14.81
C CYS A 209 -3.27 -0.83 -14.44
N HIS A 210 -2.97 -2.11 -14.29
CA HIS A 210 -3.93 -3.10 -13.83
C HIS A 210 -3.45 -3.78 -12.55
N ALA A 211 -4.09 -3.46 -11.42
CA ALA A 211 -3.79 -4.10 -10.15
C ALA A 211 -4.65 -5.34 -9.93
N ALA A 212 -4.00 -6.49 -9.73
CA ALA A 212 -4.66 -7.77 -9.44
C ALA A 212 -5.16 -7.89 -7.98
N SER A 213 -5.03 -6.82 -7.18
CA SER A 213 -5.62 -6.71 -5.84
C SER A 213 -5.65 -5.26 -5.36
N GLY A 214 -6.55 -4.94 -4.43
CA GLY A 214 -6.70 -3.61 -3.83
C GLY A 214 -5.73 -3.30 -2.67
N GLY A 215 -4.77 -4.17 -2.39
CA GLY A 215 -3.74 -3.97 -1.35
C GLY A 215 -2.50 -3.24 -1.87
N SER A 216 -1.31 -3.64 -1.42
CA SER A 216 -0.04 -3.01 -1.81
C SER A 216 0.20 -2.97 -3.33
N ALA A 217 -0.35 -3.93 -4.10
CA ALA A 217 -0.28 -3.92 -5.56
C ALA A 217 -1.01 -2.75 -6.21
N ALA A 218 -2.00 -2.14 -5.55
CA ALA A 218 -2.70 -0.98 -6.08
C ALA A 218 -1.90 0.32 -5.92
N LEU A 219 -0.96 0.39 -4.97
CA LEU A 219 -0.19 1.61 -4.68
C LEU A 219 0.61 2.10 -5.89
N PRO A 220 1.39 1.27 -6.62
CA PRO A 220 2.06 1.73 -7.83
C PRO A 220 1.11 2.29 -8.88
N GLY A 221 -0.08 1.69 -9.02
CA GLY A 221 -1.10 2.16 -9.95
C GLY A 221 -1.71 3.49 -9.54
N LEU A 222 -1.94 3.71 -8.25
CA LEU A 222 -2.40 5.00 -7.72
C LEU A 222 -1.36 6.10 -7.95
N LEU A 223 -0.08 5.78 -7.77
CA LEU A 223 1.03 6.70 -8.01
C LEU A 223 1.20 6.99 -9.50
N ALA A 224 1.14 5.97 -10.37
CA ALA A 224 1.20 6.16 -11.82
C ALA A 224 0.06 7.04 -12.32
N LYS A 225 -1.16 6.84 -11.81
CA LYS A 225 -2.30 7.71 -12.08
C LYS A 225 -2.07 9.14 -11.60
N ARG A 226 -1.54 9.30 -10.39
CA ARG A 226 -1.30 10.62 -9.78
C ARG A 226 -0.20 11.41 -10.49
N PHE A 227 0.90 10.76 -10.84
CA PHE A 227 2.10 11.41 -11.35
C PHE A 227 2.13 11.52 -12.88
N PHE A 228 1.51 10.58 -13.59
CA PHE A 228 1.61 10.48 -15.06
C PHE A 228 0.23 10.43 -15.74
N GLY A 229 -0.87 10.46 -14.98
CA GLY A 229 -2.22 10.39 -15.56
C GLY A 229 -2.62 9.00 -16.08
N VAL A 230 -1.81 7.96 -15.82
CA VAL A 230 -2.05 6.60 -16.30
C VAL A 230 -3.33 6.03 -15.64
N PRO A 231 -4.34 5.60 -16.40
CA PRO A 231 -5.54 4.98 -15.84
C PRO A 231 -5.22 3.77 -14.96
N LEU A 232 -6.03 3.54 -13.92
CA LEU A 232 -5.91 2.42 -13.00
C LEU A 232 -7.18 1.57 -13.00
N LEU A 233 -7.03 0.29 -13.31
CA LEU A 233 -8.04 -0.76 -13.12
C LEU A 233 -7.64 -1.66 -11.96
N VAL A 234 -8.50 -1.78 -10.94
CA VAL A 234 -8.30 -2.72 -9.83
C VAL A 234 -9.29 -3.86 -9.95
N THR A 235 -8.80 -5.09 -9.94
CA THR A 235 -9.62 -6.29 -9.79
C THR A 235 -9.18 -7.04 -8.55
N GLU A 236 -10.13 -7.42 -7.71
CA GLU A 236 -9.87 -8.32 -6.59
C GLU A 236 -10.29 -9.75 -6.98
N TYR A 237 -9.33 -10.67 -6.95
CA TYR A 237 -9.61 -12.09 -7.06
C TYR A 237 -9.43 -12.73 -5.67
N GLY A 238 -10.54 -12.95 -4.96
CA GLY A 238 -10.58 -13.61 -3.64
C GLY A 238 -10.85 -12.67 -2.45
N VAL A 239 -11.20 -13.26 -1.30
CA VAL A 239 -11.48 -12.53 -0.05
C VAL A 239 -10.18 -12.36 0.76
N ARG A 240 -9.40 -11.33 0.42
CA ARG A 240 -8.06 -11.06 1.00
C ARG A 240 -8.06 -10.95 2.51
N LEU A 241 -9.14 -10.41 3.09
CA LEU A 241 -9.28 -10.24 4.54
C LEU A 241 -9.29 -11.58 5.27
N ARG A 242 -9.97 -12.59 4.70
CA ARG A 242 -9.98 -13.96 5.24
C ARG A 242 -8.60 -14.60 5.19
N ALA A 243 -7.91 -14.46 4.06
CA ALA A 243 -6.55 -14.99 3.91
C ALA A 243 -5.58 -14.34 4.91
N HIS A 244 -5.70 -13.02 5.13
CA HIS A 244 -4.91 -12.30 6.13
C HIS A 244 -5.18 -12.81 7.55
N TYR A 245 -6.45 -12.90 7.96
CA TYR A 245 -6.78 -13.46 9.28
C TYR A 245 -6.28 -14.90 9.45
N LEU A 246 -6.42 -15.77 8.44
CA LEU A 246 -5.93 -17.15 8.52
C LEU A 246 -4.40 -17.22 8.62
N ALA A 247 -3.67 -16.35 7.91
CA ALA A 247 -2.21 -16.29 7.99
C ALA A 247 -1.72 -15.75 9.34
N THR A 248 -2.44 -14.80 9.95
CA THR A 248 -2.11 -14.26 11.29
C THR A 248 -2.58 -15.17 12.44
N SER A 249 -3.59 -16.02 12.19
CA SER A 249 -4.12 -16.98 13.16
C SER A 249 -3.39 -18.32 13.15
N ALA A 250 -2.52 -18.58 12.17
CA ALA A 250 -1.67 -19.76 12.17
C ALA A 250 -0.63 -19.59 13.29
N PRO A 251 -0.69 -20.37 14.40
CA PRO A 251 0.33 -20.30 15.43
C PRO A 251 1.69 -20.62 14.80
N GLY A 252 2.68 -19.80 15.16
CA GLY A 252 4.06 -20.03 14.75
C GLY A 252 4.45 -21.48 14.99
N ALA A 253 5.11 -22.07 13.99
CA ALA A 253 5.82 -23.33 14.12
C ALA A 253 6.88 -23.16 15.23
N LEU A 254 6.46 -23.42 16.46
CA LEU A 254 7.32 -23.56 17.63
C LEU A 254 7.96 -24.95 17.55
N GLY A 255 9.26 -24.96 17.26
CA GLY A 255 10.21 -25.95 17.77
C GLY A 255 10.18 -27.32 17.11
N ASP A 256 10.97 -27.50 16.05
CA ASP A 256 11.63 -28.79 15.85
C ASP A 256 12.65 -28.96 16.99
N GLY A 257 12.27 -29.80 17.95
CA GLY A 257 13.19 -30.35 18.94
C GLY A 257 13.90 -31.56 18.35
N THR A 258 15.20 -31.42 18.15
CA THR A 258 16.19 -32.47 18.40
C THR A 258 17.36 -31.84 19.12
#